data_AF-A0A359KGW5-F1
#
_entry.id   AF-A0A359KGW5-F1
#
_cell.length_a   1.000
_cell.length_b   1.000
_cell.length_c   1.000
_cell.angle_alpha   90.00
_cell.angle_beta   90.00
_cell.angle_gamma   90.00
#
_symmetry.space_group_name_H-M   'P 1'
#
loop_
_entity.id
_entity.type
_entity.pdbx_description
1 polymer ?
#
loop_
_entity_poly.entity_id
_entity_poly.type
_entity_poly.pdbx_seq_one_letter_code
_entity_poly.pdbx_strand_id
1 'polypeptide(L)'
;MKPITIAIAAVAALAASPALAESWHVVSRSSATVFMLDVDSITEGDGARTALLARVPASGATADLSYSAGQISIRCSAGQSKPGVEILYGPDGAEQERIDDGYDFDAIAKNSLDSYIKDMLCDGQRSTSIYPSIRAFIEAGRPR
;
A
#
# COMPACT_ATOMS: atom_id res chain seq x y z
N MET A 1 37.31 -18.62 -51.06
CA MET A 1 37.04 -19.13 -49.70
C MET A 1 36.48 -17.97 -48.89
N LYS A 2 35.26 -18.11 -48.33
CA LYS A 2 34.43 -17.01 -47.82
C LYS A 2 34.49 -16.98 -46.29
N PRO A 3 34.90 -15.88 -45.63
CA PRO A 3 34.88 -15.83 -44.18
C PRO A 3 33.44 -15.60 -43.68
N ILE A 4 33.07 -16.40 -42.67
CA ILE A 4 31.76 -16.46 -42.02
C ILE A 4 31.67 -15.33 -41.00
N THR A 5 30.64 -14.50 -41.12
CA THR A 5 30.30 -13.45 -40.15
C THR A 5 29.55 -14.09 -38.97
N ILE A 6 30.10 -13.99 -37.76
CA ILE A 6 29.43 -14.44 -36.53
C ILE A 6 28.60 -13.27 -36.00
N ALA A 7 27.28 -13.45 -35.92
CA ALA A 7 26.36 -12.48 -35.32
C ALA A 7 26.37 -12.65 -33.79
N ILE A 8 26.67 -11.58 -33.06
CA ILE A 8 26.60 -11.53 -31.60
C ILE A 8 25.14 -11.20 -31.22
N ALA A 9 24.44 -12.16 -30.63
CA ALA A 9 23.12 -11.93 -30.05
C ALA A 9 23.28 -11.24 -28.68
N ALA A 10 22.91 -9.96 -28.60
CA ALA A 10 22.83 -9.24 -27.34
C ALA A 10 21.61 -9.71 -26.54
N VAL A 11 21.84 -10.47 -25.46
CA VAL A 11 20.79 -10.80 -24.48
C VAL A 11 20.61 -9.58 -23.60
N ALA A 12 19.54 -8.81 -23.83
CA ALA A 12 19.13 -7.73 -22.95
C ALA A 12 18.69 -8.34 -21.60
N ALA A 13 19.56 -8.25 -20.58
CA ALA A 13 19.18 -8.55 -19.22
C ALA A 13 18.19 -7.46 -18.76
N LEU A 14 16.92 -7.83 -18.59
CA LEU A 14 15.97 -7.00 -17.85
C LEU A 14 16.48 -6.93 -16.40
N ALA A 15 17.04 -5.79 -16.02
CA ALA A 15 17.27 -5.48 -14.62
C ALA A 15 15.90 -5.39 -13.94
N ALA A 16 15.45 -6.47 -13.31
CA ALA A 16 14.35 -6.41 -12.37
C ALA A 16 14.83 -5.53 -11.21
N SER A 17 14.31 -4.31 -11.11
CA SER A 17 14.47 -3.51 -9.91
C SER A 17 13.98 -4.35 -8.72
N PRO A 18 14.71 -4.41 -7.59
CA PRO A 18 14.18 -5.06 -6.42
C PRO A 18 12.86 -4.37 -6.08
N ALA A 19 11.77 -5.14 -6.03
CA ALA A 19 10.56 -4.66 -5.40
C ALA A 19 10.94 -4.22 -3.98
N LEU A 20 10.54 -3.02 -3.57
CA LEU A 20 10.69 -2.61 -2.18
C LEU A 20 10.03 -3.67 -1.30
N ALA A 21 10.66 -4.00 -0.17
CA ALA A 21 10.03 -4.90 0.78
C ALA A 21 8.71 -4.26 1.26
N GLU A 22 7.64 -5.03 1.21
CA GLU A 22 6.31 -4.64 1.66
C GLU A 22 5.94 -5.52 2.87
N SER A 23 5.34 -4.91 3.89
CA SER A 23 4.77 -5.63 5.03
C SER A 23 3.44 -5.02 5.41
N TRP A 24 2.36 -5.62 4.88
CA TRP A 24 1.00 -5.11 5.04
C TRP A 24 0.32 -5.70 6.28
N HIS A 25 0.05 -4.85 7.25
CA HIS A 25 -0.63 -5.20 8.49
C HIS A 25 -2.10 -4.82 8.41
N VAL A 26 -3.01 -5.73 8.74
CA VAL A 26 -4.45 -5.41 8.84
C VAL A 26 -4.69 -4.46 10.01
N VAL A 27 -5.19 -3.26 9.73
CA VAL A 27 -5.50 -2.21 10.71
C VAL A 27 -6.92 -2.39 11.25
N SER A 28 -7.88 -2.52 10.35
CA SER A 28 -9.30 -2.56 10.67
C SER A 28 -10.08 -3.24 9.56
N ARG A 29 -11.29 -3.70 9.89
CA ARG A 29 -12.20 -4.37 8.96
C ARG A 29 -13.61 -3.82 9.12
N SER A 30 -14.28 -3.61 8.00
CA SER A 30 -15.74 -3.47 7.92
C SER A 30 -16.32 -4.67 7.16
N SER A 31 -17.64 -4.68 6.98
CA SER A 31 -18.29 -5.68 6.12
C SER A 31 -17.93 -5.51 4.63
N ALA A 32 -17.43 -4.34 4.23
CA ALA A 32 -17.15 -4.00 2.84
C ALA A 32 -15.65 -3.88 2.53
N THR A 33 -14.82 -3.52 3.51
CA THR A 33 -13.43 -3.12 3.28
C THR A 33 -12.51 -3.65 4.38
N VAL A 34 -11.33 -4.10 3.99
CA VAL A 34 -10.20 -4.39 4.85
C VAL A 34 -9.17 -3.29 4.65
N PHE A 35 -8.81 -2.62 5.74
CA PHE A 35 -7.83 -1.54 5.75
C PHE A 35 -6.49 -2.11 6.19
N MET A 36 -5.45 -1.89 5.39
CA MET A 36 -4.12 -2.45 5.63
C MET A 36 -3.07 -1.36 5.52
N LEU A 37 -2.12 -1.33 6.45
CA LEU A 37 -1.03 -0.36 6.45
C LEU A 37 0.28 -1.07 6.09
N ASP A 38 1.02 -0.53 5.13
CA ASP A 38 2.37 -1.01 4.84
C ASP A 38 3.35 -0.40 5.83
N VAL A 39 3.85 -1.24 6.74
CA VAL A 39 4.78 -0.82 7.80
C VAL A 39 6.17 -0.54 7.25
N ASP A 40 6.57 -1.17 6.16
CA ASP A 40 7.89 -0.94 5.55
C ASP A 40 7.92 0.37 4.73
N SER A 41 6.74 0.92 4.39
CA SER A 41 6.61 2.24 3.77
C SER A 41 6.69 3.42 4.74
N ILE A 42 6.82 3.18 6.05
CA ILE A 42 6.80 4.27 7.05
C ILE A 42 8.00 5.18 6.86
N THR A 43 7.74 6.45 6.66
CA THR A 43 8.74 7.52 6.54
C THR A 43 8.44 8.66 7.51
N GLU A 44 9.49 9.39 7.89
CA GLU A 44 9.39 10.59 8.73
C GLU A 44 9.83 11.82 7.92
N GLY A 45 9.01 12.87 7.95
CA GLY A 45 9.28 14.13 7.24
C GLY A 45 8.27 15.21 7.61
N ASP A 46 8.70 16.48 7.58
CA ASP A 46 7.83 17.64 7.81
C ASP A 46 6.99 17.60 9.10
N GLY A 47 7.55 16.97 10.15
CA GLY A 47 6.89 16.80 11.45
C GLY A 47 5.74 15.79 11.45
N ALA A 48 5.62 14.95 10.42
CA ALA A 48 4.64 13.89 10.30
C ALA A 48 5.30 12.53 9.99
N ARG A 49 4.57 11.45 10.34
CA ARG A 49 4.85 10.09 9.89
C ARG A 49 3.93 9.75 8.75
N THR A 50 4.46 9.24 7.65
CA THR A 50 3.69 8.91 6.45
C THR A 50 3.86 7.44 6.10
N ALA A 51 2.79 6.78 5.65
CA ALA A 51 2.82 5.41 5.14
C ALA A 51 1.74 5.21 4.08
N LEU A 52 1.77 4.05 3.40
CA LEU A 52 0.72 3.61 2.50
C LEU A 52 -0.38 2.86 3.28
N LEU A 53 -1.61 3.26 2.99
CA LEU A 53 -2.84 2.64 3.46
C LEU A 53 -3.60 2.06 2.26
N ALA A 54 -3.81 0.75 2.27
CA ALA A 54 -4.65 0.08 1.30
C ALA A 54 -6.08 -0.08 1.79
N ARG A 55 -7.04 0.07 0.86
CA ARG A 55 -8.45 -0.24 1.02
C ARG A 55 -8.78 -1.39 0.07
N VAL A 56 -8.93 -2.59 0.63
CA VAL A 56 -9.20 -3.80 -0.14
C VAL A 56 -10.66 -4.20 0.05
N PRO A 57 -11.44 -4.50 -1.00
CA PRO A 57 -12.78 -5.07 -0.83
C PRO A 57 -12.72 -6.33 0.05
N ALA A 58 -13.63 -6.44 1.02
CA ALA A 58 -13.62 -7.56 1.99
C ALA A 58 -14.02 -8.90 1.36
N SER A 59 -14.60 -8.88 0.17
CA SER A 59 -15.01 -10.06 -0.60
C SER A 59 -14.91 -9.80 -2.09
N GLY A 60 -14.74 -10.86 -2.89
CA GLY A 60 -14.65 -10.79 -4.34
C GLY A 60 -13.98 -12.05 -4.90
N ALA A 61 -13.88 -12.13 -6.22
CA ALA A 61 -13.08 -13.18 -6.85
C ALA A 61 -11.60 -13.04 -6.45
N THR A 62 -10.88 -14.16 -6.28
CA THR A 62 -9.44 -14.13 -5.98
C THR A 62 -8.60 -13.63 -7.16
N ALA A 63 -9.14 -13.72 -8.38
CA ALA A 63 -8.54 -13.17 -9.59
C ALA A 63 -8.86 -11.67 -9.80
N ASP A 64 -9.76 -11.08 -9.01
CA ASP A 64 -10.02 -9.65 -9.03
C ASP A 64 -9.08 -8.97 -8.04
N LEU A 65 -8.02 -8.38 -8.59
CA LEU A 65 -6.97 -7.70 -7.85
C LEU A 65 -7.28 -6.23 -7.57
N SER A 66 -8.54 -5.79 -7.66
CA SER A 66 -8.90 -4.39 -7.44
C SER A 66 -8.73 -3.97 -5.97
N TYR A 67 -8.10 -2.82 -5.75
CA TYR A 67 -7.98 -2.14 -4.45
C TYR A 67 -7.60 -0.66 -4.66
N SER A 68 -7.64 0.15 -3.62
CA SER A 68 -6.95 1.44 -3.61
C SER A 68 -5.81 1.44 -2.61
N ALA A 69 -4.75 2.20 -2.88
CA ALA A 69 -3.71 2.50 -1.92
C ALA A 69 -3.39 3.99 -1.94
N GLY A 70 -3.47 4.63 -0.77
CA GLY A 70 -3.18 6.05 -0.62
C GLY A 70 -2.21 6.33 0.51
N GLN A 71 -1.53 7.46 0.41
CA GLN A 71 -0.69 7.95 1.51
C GLN A 71 -1.56 8.44 2.67
N ILE A 72 -1.12 8.18 3.88
CA ILE A 72 -1.68 8.78 5.10
C ILE A 72 -0.54 9.36 5.93
N SER A 73 -0.63 10.66 6.23
CA SER A 73 0.33 11.36 7.07
C SER A 73 -0.29 11.69 8.43
N ILE A 74 0.45 11.43 9.50
CA ILE A 74 0.02 11.67 10.89
C ILE A 74 1.02 12.57 11.61
N ARG A 75 0.54 13.68 12.18
CA ARG A 75 1.28 14.49 13.15
C ARG A 75 1.01 13.94 14.55
N CYS A 76 1.87 13.02 15.00
CA CYS A 76 1.66 12.26 16.24
C CYS A 76 1.32 13.12 17.47
N SER A 77 2.09 14.19 17.70
CA SER A 77 1.91 15.09 18.85
C SER A 77 0.69 16.01 18.73
N ALA A 78 0.30 16.37 17.51
CA ALA A 78 -0.86 17.23 17.26
C ALA A 78 -2.19 16.45 17.18
N GLY A 79 -2.12 15.13 17.02
CA GLY A 79 -3.31 14.30 16.83
C GLY A 79 -4.05 14.66 15.54
N GLN A 80 -3.31 14.92 14.46
CA GLN A 80 -3.88 15.28 13.16
C GLN A 80 -3.47 14.30 12.07
N SER A 81 -4.36 14.09 11.09
CA SER A 81 -4.13 13.26 9.92
C SER A 81 -4.38 14.05 8.64
N LYS A 82 -3.71 13.62 7.55
CA LYS A 82 -3.89 14.16 6.20
C LYS A 82 -3.79 13.02 5.20
N PRO A 83 -4.80 12.78 4.34
CA PRO A 83 -4.65 11.88 3.21
C PRO A 83 -3.73 12.54 2.16
N GLY A 84 -2.88 11.74 1.53
CA GLY A 84 -2.13 12.16 0.36
C GLY A 84 -2.72 11.58 -0.91
N VAL A 85 -1.86 11.37 -1.91
CA VAL A 85 -2.26 10.76 -3.19
C VAL A 85 -2.80 9.34 -2.97
N GLU A 86 -3.98 9.06 -3.54
CA GLU A 86 -4.58 7.74 -3.66
C GLU A 86 -4.42 7.19 -5.08
N ILE A 87 -4.11 5.91 -5.18
CA ILE A 87 -3.98 5.17 -6.44
C ILE A 87 -5.05 4.09 -6.48
N LEU A 88 -5.80 4.03 -7.58
CA LEU A 88 -6.79 2.99 -7.85
C LEU A 88 -6.17 1.91 -8.74
N TYR A 89 -6.27 0.65 -8.30
CA TYR A 89 -5.85 -0.53 -9.04
C TYR A 89 -7.07 -1.30 -9.56
N GLY A 90 -7.02 -1.69 -10.83
CA GLY A 90 -8.08 -2.44 -11.50
C GLY A 90 -8.03 -3.95 -11.23
N PRO A 91 -8.93 -4.74 -11.85
CA PRO A 91 -9.03 -6.19 -11.61
C PRO A 91 -7.78 -6.98 -12.02
N ASP A 92 -7.01 -6.45 -12.97
CA ASP A 92 -5.72 -7.00 -13.40
C ASP A 92 -4.54 -6.59 -12.49
N GLY A 93 -4.80 -5.75 -11.49
CA GLY A 93 -3.82 -5.19 -10.57
C GLY A 93 -2.99 -4.05 -11.19
N ALA A 94 -3.36 -3.55 -12.38
CA ALA A 94 -2.74 -2.39 -12.97
C ALA A 94 -3.29 -1.09 -12.34
N GLU A 95 -2.41 -0.08 -12.20
CA GLU A 95 -2.83 1.28 -11.84
C GLU A 95 -3.76 1.82 -12.93
N GLN A 96 -4.93 2.30 -12.52
CA GLN A 96 -5.97 2.86 -13.41
C GLN A 96 -6.04 4.38 -13.28
N GLU A 97 -5.95 4.87 -12.04
CA GLU A 97 -6.14 6.27 -11.73
C GLU A 97 -5.29 6.67 -10.52
N ARG A 98 -4.88 7.92 -10.49
CA ARG A 98 -4.16 8.55 -9.40
C ARG A 98 -4.85 9.86 -9.05
N ILE A 99 -5.27 9.98 -7.80
CA ILE A 99 -6.09 11.08 -7.30
C ILE A 99 -5.31 11.79 -6.20
N ASP A 100 -5.14 13.10 -6.34
CA ASP A 100 -4.63 13.96 -5.27
C ASP A 100 -5.77 14.86 -4.79
N ASP A 101 -6.33 14.53 -3.65
CA ASP A 101 -7.47 15.27 -3.10
C ASP A 101 -7.07 16.62 -2.50
N GLY A 102 -5.77 16.87 -2.26
CA GLY A 102 -5.27 18.16 -1.77
C GLY A 102 -5.76 18.57 -0.37
N TYR A 103 -6.29 17.64 0.42
CA TYR A 103 -6.74 17.92 1.79
C TYR A 103 -5.57 18.35 2.69
N ASP A 104 -5.86 19.19 3.69
CA ASP A 104 -4.90 19.57 4.73
C ASP A 104 -5.07 18.69 5.99
N PHE A 105 -4.16 18.84 6.95
CA PHE A 105 -4.23 18.17 8.23
C PHE A 105 -5.48 18.56 9.02
N ASP A 106 -6.26 17.56 9.43
CA ASP A 106 -7.43 17.72 10.30
C ASP A 106 -7.30 16.87 11.58
N ALA A 107 -8.10 17.17 12.59
CA ALA A 107 -8.10 16.48 13.86
C ALA A 107 -8.56 15.02 13.72
N ILE A 108 -7.81 14.09 14.32
CA ILE A 108 -8.16 12.67 14.34
C ILE A 108 -9.30 12.44 15.33
N ALA A 109 -10.45 12.03 14.80
CA ALA A 109 -11.58 11.60 15.62
C ALA A 109 -11.25 10.31 16.38
N LYS A 110 -11.71 10.20 17.63
CA LYS A 110 -11.55 8.96 18.42
C LYS A 110 -12.31 7.80 17.77
N ASN A 111 -11.77 6.59 17.88
CA ASN A 111 -12.33 5.35 17.33
C ASN A 111 -12.55 5.38 15.80
N SER A 112 -11.86 6.28 15.10
CA SER A 112 -11.81 6.33 13.64
C SER A 112 -10.70 5.43 13.10
N LEU A 113 -10.73 5.16 11.79
CA LEU A 113 -9.62 4.48 11.10
C LEU A 113 -8.29 5.19 11.37
N ASP A 114 -8.25 6.52 11.24
CA ASP A 114 -7.06 7.34 11.44
C ASP A 114 -6.52 7.24 12.87
N SER A 115 -7.40 7.04 13.87
CA SER A 115 -6.96 6.78 15.25
C SER A 115 -6.22 5.44 15.39
N TYR A 116 -6.69 4.38 14.72
CA TYR A 116 -6.00 3.08 14.73
C TYR A 116 -4.70 3.12 13.92
N ILE A 117 -4.67 3.87 12.82
CA ILE A 117 -3.46 4.11 12.02
C ILE A 117 -2.42 4.88 12.85
N LYS A 118 -2.85 5.90 13.62
CA LYS A 118 -1.98 6.64 14.54
C LYS A 118 -1.30 5.70 15.54
N ASP A 119 -2.02 4.76 16.15
CA ASP A 119 -1.42 3.83 17.12
C ASP A 119 -0.30 2.99 16.48
N MET A 120 -0.45 2.63 15.19
CA MET A 120 0.58 1.89 14.44
C MET A 120 1.76 2.77 14.03
N LEU A 121 1.49 3.98 13.52
CA LEU A 121 2.53 4.90 13.06
C LEU A 121 3.30 5.52 14.22
N CYS A 122 2.63 5.92 15.29
CA CYS A 122 3.20 6.70 16.39
C CYS A 122 3.64 5.84 17.57
N ASP A 123 2.82 4.84 17.95
CA ASP A 123 2.98 4.11 19.21
C ASP A 123 3.55 2.69 19.01
N GLY A 124 3.92 2.34 17.77
CA GLY A 124 4.60 1.10 17.44
C GLY A 124 3.70 -0.14 17.47
N GLN A 125 2.38 0.02 17.53
CA GLN A 125 1.45 -1.11 17.44
C GLN A 125 1.59 -1.83 16.09
N ARG A 126 1.46 -3.15 16.10
CA ARG A 126 1.55 -3.99 14.89
C ARG A 126 0.46 -5.06 14.92
N SER A 127 -0.18 -5.26 13.77
CA SER A 127 -1.14 -6.37 13.59
C SER A 127 -0.41 -7.71 13.60
N THR A 128 -1.07 -8.75 14.10
CA THR A 128 -0.65 -10.15 13.94
C THR A 128 -1.09 -10.74 12.60
N SER A 129 -2.00 -10.07 11.88
CA SER A 129 -2.43 -10.42 10.52
C SER A 129 -1.61 -9.64 9.50
N ILE A 130 -0.58 -10.29 8.96
CA ILE A 130 0.46 -9.68 8.12
C ILE A 130 0.52 -10.39 6.77
N TYR A 131 0.68 -9.63 5.70
CA TYR A 131 0.80 -10.14 4.34
C TYR A 131 1.98 -9.48 3.62
N PRO A 132 2.73 -10.23 2.79
CA PRO A 132 3.90 -9.70 2.08
C PRO A 132 3.54 -8.81 0.89
N SER A 133 2.27 -8.75 0.50
CA SER A 133 1.72 -7.81 -0.49
C SER A 133 0.20 -7.81 -0.42
N ILE A 134 -0.45 -6.78 -0.97
CA ILE A 134 -1.91 -6.76 -1.15
C ILE A 134 -2.38 -7.87 -2.08
N ARG A 135 -1.61 -8.18 -3.14
CA ARG A 135 -1.88 -9.30 -4.05
C ARG A 135 -1.96 -10.62 -3.28
N ALA A 136 -0.98 -10.90 -2.42
CA ALA A 136 -0.97 -12.13 -1.62
C ALA A 136 -2.19 -12.25 -0.70
N PHE A 137 -2.63 -11.12 -0.10
CA PHE A 137 -3.86 -11.08 0.69
C PHE A 137 -5.12 -11.40 -0.14
N ILE A 138 -5.23 -10.82 -1.34
CA ILE A 138 -6.35 -11.04 -2.25
C ILE A 138 -6.40 -12.50 -2.76
N GLU A 139 -5.26 -13.02 -3.22
CA GLU A 139 -5.13 -14.37 -3.74
C GLU A 139 -5.40 -15.45 -2.67
N ALA A 140 -5.08 -15.15 -1.40
CA ALA A 140 -5.43 -16.00 -0.26
C ALA A 140 -6.94 -15.99 0.07
N GLY A 141 -7.76 -15.25 -0.68
CA GLY A 141 -9.21 -15.20 -0.47
C GLY A 141 -9.64 -14.20 0.59
N ARG A 142 -8.82 -13.19 0.89
CA ARG A 142 -9.12 -12.12 1.87
C ARG A 142 -9.53 -12.69 3.24
N PRO A 143 -8.72 -13.59 3.83
CA PRO A 143 -9.09 -14.32 5.05
C PRO A 143 -9.41 -13.35 6.20
N ARG A 144 -10.30 -13.79 7.10
CA ARG A 144 -10.76 -13.02 8.27
C ARG A 144 -9.77 -13.07 9.41
#